data_AF-A0A817RC75-F1
#
_entry.id   AF-A0A817RC75-F1
#
_cell.length_a   1.000
_cell.length_b   1.000
_cell.length_c   1.000
_cell.angle_alpha   90.00
_cell.angle_beta   90.00
_cell.angle_gamma   90.00
#
_symmetry.space_group_name_H-M   'P 1'
#
loop_
_entity.id
_entity.type
_entity.pdbx_description
1 polymer ?
#
loop_
_entity_poly.entity_id
_entity_poly.type
_entity_poly.pdbx_seq_one_letter_code
_entity_poly.pdbx_strand_id
1 'polypeptide(L)'
;MNERHTFESVHPQSSSHIIIKHTTPFVLVLLGPQISRREREETCERYCRTLLTLFVPWRSVHDLYAVTQTWFEAFEIRKSLISSSSLKIIENIQLLHECKHDRDEHPHQVLGEAQNDSKIDPILIHNCSDEDQNTEEDDPEQLLQMLSFVNETAINAYYASTGNQEQHYLNDVLQAIDNTERFALLNSEFISAAFR
;
A
#
# COMPACT_ATOMS: atom_id res chain seq x y z
N MET A 1 -27.11 14.68 -13.58
CA MET A 1 -27.47 13.46 -14.33
C MET A 1 -26.29 13.17 -15.25
N ASN A 2 -25.77 11.95 -15.27
CA ASN A 2 -24.58 11.62 -16.06
C ASN A 2 -24.87 11.77 -17.56
N GLU A 3 -23.90 12.31 -18.28
CA GLU A 3 -24.00 12.56 -19.73
C GLU A 3 -23.74 11.26 -20.49
N ARG A 4 -24.51 11.00 -21.54
CA ARG A 4 -24.40 9.79 -22.37
C ARG A 4 -23.88 10.15 -23.75
N HIS A 5 -22.88 9.41 -24.20
CA HIS A 5 -22.22 9.58 -25.48
C HIS A 5 -22.27 8.27 -26.25
N THR A 6 -22.20 8.36 -27.58
CA THR A 6 -22.11 7.20 -28.47
C THR A 6 -20.70 7.11 -29.04
N PHE A 7 -20.27 5.89 -29.38
CA PHE A 7 -19.01 5.74 -30.10
C PHE A 7 -19.13 6.25 -31.53
N GLU A 8 -18.00 6.59 -32.14
CA GLU A 8 -17.92 6.82 -33.58
C GLU A 8 -18.37 5.57 -34.35
N SER A 9 -18.97 5.76 -35.52
CA SER A 9 -19.56 4.67 -36.32
C SER A 9 -18.56 3.57 -36.67
N VAL A 10 -17.28 3.92 -36.78
CA VAL A 10 -16.15 3.00 -37.08
C VAL A 10 -15.79 2.10 -35.89
N HIS A 11 -16.19 2.45 -34.67
CA HIS A 11 -15.81 1.70 -33.48
C HIS A 11 -16.50 0.32 -33.43
N PRO A 12 -15.80 -0.78 -33.09
CA PRO A 12 -16.37 -2.13 -33.07
C PRO A 12 -17.62 -2.29 -32.18
N GLN A 13 -17.72 -1.46 -31.14
CA GLN A 13 -18.82 -1.50 -30.17
C GLN A 13 -19.87 -0.39 -30.37
N SER A 14 -19.82 0.35 -31.48
CA SER A 14 -20.72 1.49 -31.73
C SER A 14 -22.20 1.14 -31.73
N SER A 15 -22.55 -0.07 -32.16
CA SER A 15 -23.94 -0.57 -32.20
C SER A 15 -24.44 -1.16 -30.88
N SER A 16 -23.55 -1.52 -29.95
CA SER A 16 -23.90 -2.30 -28.76
C SER A 16 -23.67 -1.56 -27.44
N HIS A 17 -22.76 -0.58 -27.40
CA HIS A 17 -22.35 0.09 -26.17
C HIS A 17 -22.57 1.60 -26.23
N ILE A 18 -22.77 2.20 -25.05
CA ILE A 18 -22.81 3.66 -24.86
C ILE A 18 -21.76 4.06 -23.83
N ILE A 19 -21.20 5.25 -23.98
CA ILE A 19 -20.23 5.81 -23.05
C ILE A 19 -20.99 6.70 -22.06
N ILE A 20 -20.71 6.54 -20.77
CA ILE A 20 -21.31 7.38 -19.72
C ILE A 20 -20.21 8.24 -19.10
N LYS A 21 -20.39 9.55 -19.16
CA LYS A 21 -19.51 10.51 -18.49
C LYS A 21 -20.10 10.87 -17.12
N HIS A 22 -19.36 10.52 -16.09
CA HIS A 22 -19.72 10.85 -14.72
C HIS A 22 -19.57 12.36 -14.48
N THR A 23 -20.61 12.99 -13.93
CA THR A 23 -20.57 14.41 -13.54
C THR A 23 -19.92 14.62 -12.18
N THR A 24 -19.99 13.62 -11.31
CA THR A 24 -19.38 13.64 -9.98
C THR A 24 -17.95 13.11 -10.05
N PRO A 25 -16.98 13.76 -9.38
CA PRO A 25 -15.63 13.22 -9.28
C PRO A 25 -15.65 11.88 -8.53
N PHE A 26 -14.87 10.93 -9.01
CA PHE A 26 -14.67 9.64 -8.37
C PHE A 26 -13.18 9.30 -8.41
N VAL A 27 -12.72 8.56 -7.41
CA VAL A 27 -11.33 8.11 -7.32
C VAL A 27 -11.24 6.77 -8.00
N LEU A 28 -10.41 6.68 -9.04
CA LEU A 28 -10.10 5.42 -9.69
C LEU A 28 -9.16 4.61 -8.79
N VAL A 29 -9.54 3.37 -8.52
CA VAL A 29 -8.65 2.38 -7.92
C VAL A 29 -8.03 1.60 -9.06
N LEU A 30 -6.72 1.78 -9.27
CA LEU A 30 -5.97 1.03 -10.25
C LEU A 30 -5.73 -0.38 -9.71
N LEU A 31 -6.18 -1.39 -10.46
CA LEU A 31 -5.93 -2.79 -10.16
C LEU A 31 -4.71 -3.27 -10.95
N GLY A 32 -3.81 -3.99 -10.30
CA GLY A 32 -2.60 -4.54 -10.92
C GLY A 32 -1.30 -4.03 -10.29
N PRO A 33 -0.16 -4.24 -10.98
CA PRO A 33 1.14 -3.82 -10.49
C PRO A 33 1.20 -2.31 -10.21
N GLN A 34 1.98 -1.93 -9.19
CA GLN A 34 2.18 -0.52 -8.88
C GLN A 34 2.84 0.21 -10.06
N ILE A 35 2.51 1.49 -10.23
CA ILE A 35 3.20 2.36 -11.18
C ILE A 35 4.68 2.39 -10.78
N SER A 36 5.59 2.22 -11.75
CA SER A 36 7.02 2.15 -11.48
C SER A 36 7.60 3.52 -11.07
N ARG A 37 8.71 3.55 -10.35
CA ARG A 37 9.41 4.81 -10.01
C ARG A 37 10.17 5.37 -11.22
N ARG A 38 10.32 6.70 -11.29
CA ARG A 38 11.02 7.37 -12.40
C ARG A 38 12.54 7.18 -12.41
N GLU A 39 13.17 7.10 -11.25
CA GLU A 39 14.62 7.35 -11.08
C GLU A 39 15.55 6.25 -11.60
N ARG A 40 15.09 5.00 -11.71
CA ARG A 40 15.94 3.92 -12.22
C ARG A 40 15.82 3.88 -13.73
N GLU A 41 16.94 3.77 -14.44
CA GLU A 41 16.97 3.69 -15.91
C GLU A 41 16.13 2.50 -16.42
N GLU A 42 16.19 1.36 -15.71
CA GLU A 42 15.40 0.16 -15.99
C GLU A 42 13.88 0.38 -15.88
N THR A 43 13.44 1.25 -14.97
CA THR A 43 12.02 1.49 -14.69
C THR A 43 11.48 2.74 -15.38
N CYS A 44 12.35 3.64 -15.83
CA CYS A 44 11.98 4.92 -16.45
C CYS A 44 11.09 4.73 -17.69
N GLU A 45 11.46 3.81 -18.59
CA GLU A 45 10.67 3.54 -19.79
C GLU A 45 9.27 2.99 -19.45
N ARG A 46 9.19 2.10 -18.46
CA ARG A 46 7.91 1.54 -17.98
C ARG A 46 7.06 2.61 -17.30
N TYR A 47 7.68 3.49 -16.52
CA TYR A 47 7.03 4.65 -15.90
C TYR A 47 6.44 5.57 -16.96
N CYS A 48 7.24 6.03 -17.91
CA CYS A 48 6.82 6.92 -18.99
C CYS A 48 5.69 6.31 -19.84
N ARG A 49 5.78 5.03 -20.20
CA ARG A 49 4.71 4.30 -20.88
C ARG A 49 3.41 4.29 -20.09
N THR A 50 3.49 4.07 -18.78
CA THR A 50 2.32 4.05 -17.88
C THR A 50 1.67 5.42 -17.82
N LEU A 51 2.46 6.48 -17.64
CA LEU A 51 1.94 7.85 -17.59
C LEU A 51 1.29 8.29 -18.90
N LEU A 52 1.92 7.98 -20.04
CA LEU A 52 1.34 8.26 -21.36
C LEU A 52 -0.01 7.57 -21.53
N THR A 53 -0.11 6.30 -21.13
CA THR A 53 -1.35 5.52 -21.25
C THR A 53 -2.48 6.08 -20.40
N LEU A 54 -2.18 6.60 -19.21
CA LEU A 54 -3.18 7.09 -18.25
C LEU A 54 -3.58 8.55 -18.49
N PHE A 55 -2.65 9.40 -18.92
CA PHE A 55 -2.84 10.86 -18.87
C PHE A 55 -2.86 11.55 -20.24
N VAL A 56 -2.42 10.88 -21.30
CA VAL A 56 -2.54 11.41 -22.67
C VAL A 56 -3.78 10.80 -23.32
N PRO A 57 -4.64 11.56 -24.00
CA PRO A 57 -5.73 10.97 -24.79
C PRO A 57 -5.18 10.20 -25.99
N TRP A 58 -5.59 8.96 -26.18
CA TRP A 58 -5.16 8.13 -27.31
C TRP A 58 -6.31 7.25 -27.85
N ARG A 59 -6.25 6.93 -29.15
CA ARG A 59 -7.08 5.93 -29.82
C ARG A 59 -6.24 4.77 -30.35
N SER A 60 -4.98 5.03 -30.66
CA SER A 60 -3.99 4.06 -31.13
C SER A 60 -2.68 4.23 -30.38
N VAL A 61 -1.83 3.19 -30.40
CA VAL A 61 -0.50 3.25 -29.78
C VAL A 61 0.38 4.34 -30.42
N HIS A 62 0.14 4.66 -31.70
CA HIS A 62 0.86 5.73 -32.42
C HIS A 62 0.59 7.13 -31.86
N ASP A 63 -0.57 7.34 -31.21
CA ASP A 63 -0.87 8.59 -30.53
C ASP A 63 0.04 8.79 -29.32
N LEU A 64 0.51 7.71 -28.70
CA LEU A 64 1.38 7.74 -27.53
C LEU A 64 2.86 7.75 -27.89
N TYR A 65 3.25 7.04 -28.95
CA TYR A 65 4.66 6.78 -29.24
C TYR A 65 4.93 6.54 -30.74
N ALA A 66 6.00 7.15 -31.26
CA ALA A 66 6.52 6.88 -32.61
C ALA A 66 7.62 5.81 -32.57
N VAL A 67 7.74 5.00 -33.62
CA VAL A 67 8.66 3.84 -33.67
C VAL A 67 10.14 4.22 -33.44
N THR A 68 10.52 5.47 -33.68
CA THR A 68 11.90 5.94 -33.68
C THR A 68 12.37 6.63 -32.40
N GLN A 69 11.49 6.88 -31.43
CA GLN A 69 11.80 7.62 -30.19
C GLN A 69 11.77 6.67 -28.98
N THR A 70 12.22 7.07 -27.80
CA THR A 70 12.02 6.29 -26.55
C THR A 70 10.71 6.66 -25.84
N TRP A 71 10.24 5.87 -24.86
CA TRP A 71 9.04 6.24 -24.09
C TRP A 71 9.28 7.51 -23.29
N PHE A 72 10.51 7.73 -22.81
CA PHE A 72 10.91 8.97 -22.17
C PHE A 72 10.78 10.18 -23.11
N GLU A 73 11.35 10.11 -24.31
CA GLU A 73 11.24 11.18 -25.31
C GLU A 73 9.78 11.44 -25.69
N ALA A 74 9.01 10.37 -25.89
CA ALA A 74 7.58 10.44 -26.19
C ALA A 74 6.81 11.20 -25.10
N PHE A 75 7.12 10.92 -23.83
CA PHE A 75 6.52 11.54 -22.67
C PHE A 75 6.84 13.03 -22.61
N GLU A 76 8.11 13.41 -22.77
CA GLU A 76 8.50 14.82 -22.71
C GLU A 76 7.84 15.65 -23.84
N ILE A 77 7.73 15.11 -25.06
CA ILE A 77 7.02 15.77 -26.17
C ILE A 77 5.54 15.96 -25.85
N ARG A 78 4.89 14.92 -25.30
CA ARG A 78 3.43 14.89 -25.07
C ARG A 78 3.01 15.44 -23.73
N LYS A 79 3.94 15.79 -22.84
CA LYS A 79 3.68 16.38 -21.53
C LYS A 79 2.82 17.65 -21.61
N SER A 80 2.96 18.40 -22.70
CA SER A 80 2.14 19.58 -23.01
C SER A 80 0.65 19.29 -23.23
N LEU A 81 0.29 18.06 -23.58
CA LEU A 81 -1.10 17.61 -23.75
C LEU A 81 -1.76 17.24 -22.41
N ILE A 82 -0.97 17.10 -21.35
CA ILE A 82 -1.45 16.71 -20.03
C ILE A 82 -1.92 17.95 -19.28
N SER A 83 -3.12 17.88 -18.72
CA SER A 83 -3.68 18.98 -17.94
C SER A 83 -2.84 19.28 -16.69
N SER A 84 -2.84 20.53 -16.22
CA SER A 84 -2.08 20.91 -15.02
C SER A 84 -2.55 20.18 -13.75
N SER A 85 -3.83 19.81 -13.66
CA SER A 85 -4.33 18.98 -12.56
C SER A 85 -3.82 17.54 -12.65
N SER A 86 -3.77 16.96 -13.85
CA SER A 86 -3.17 15.65 -14.08
C SER A 86 -1.67 15.64 -13.79
N LEU A 87 -0.92 16.69 -14.14
CA LEU A 87 0.50 16.81 -13.81
C LEU A 87 0.75 16.75 -12.29
N LYS A 88 -0.10 17.38 -11.48
CA LYS A 88 -0.02 17.26 -10.01
C LYS A 88 -0.23 15.84 -9.52
N ILE A 89 -1.10 15.06 -10.18
CA ILE A 89 -1.27 13.64 -9.85
C ILE A 89 0.01 12.87 -10.18
N ILE A 90 0.63 13.14 -11.32
CA ILE A 90 1.91 12.54 -11.73
C ILE A 90 3.01 12.86 -10.71
N GLU A 91 3.09 14.12 -10.27
CA GLU A 91 4.02 14.55 -9.21
C GLU A 91 3.75 13.80 -7.89
N ASN A 92 2.48 13.66 -7.50
CA ASN A 92 2.10 12.92 -6.29
C ASN A 92 2.44 11.43 -6.37
N ILE A 93 2.36 10.80 -7.56
CA ILE A 93 2.78 9.40 -7.74
C ILE A 93 4.27 9.27 -7.43
N GLN A 94 5.10 10.18 -7.93
CA GLN A 94 6.54 10.19 -7.66
C GLN A 94 6.82 10.49 -6.18
N LEU A 95 6.14 11.47 -5.59
CA LEU A 95 6.28 11.79 -4.16
C LEU A 95 5.92 10.59 -3.26
N LEU A 96 4.90 9.80 -3.63
CA LEU A 96 4.53 8.59 -2.90
C LEU A 96 5.68 7.57 -2.87
N HIS A 97 6.44 7.44 -3.98
CA HIS A 97 7.62 6.58 -4.01
C HIS A 97 8.76 7.10 -3.13
N GLU A 98 8.98 8.41 -3.12
CA GLU A 98 9.99 9.06 -2.27
C GLU A 98 9.65 8.84 -0.79
N CYS A 99 8.42 9.13 -0.37
CA CYS A 99 7.99 8.89 1.01
C CYS A 99 8.04 7.41 1.40
N LYS A 100 7.71 6.49 0.48
CA LYS A 100 7.83 5.05 0.73
C LYS A 100 9.29 4.67 0.94
N HIS A 101 10.19 5.17 0.09
CA HIS A 101 11.62 4.91 0.19
C HIS A 101 12.20 5.41 1.52
N ASP A 102 11.92 6.67 1.90
CA ASP A 102 12.40 7.26 3.15
C ASP A 102 11.89 6.49 4.39
N ARG A 103 10.62 6.05 4.34
CA ARG A 103 10.01 5.25 5.40
C ARG A 103 10.69 3.89 5.54
N ASP A 104 11.04 3.26 4.43
CA ASP A 104 11.59 1.89 4.41
C ASP A 104 13.12 1.90 4.64
N GLU A 105 13.82 2.99 4.31
CA GLU A 105 15.25 3.18 4.57
C GLU A 105 15.56 3.29 6.07
N HIS A 106 14.74 4.01 6.84
CA HIS A 106 14.98 4.22 8.27
C HIS A 106 15.06 2.91 9.09
N PRO A 107 14.12 1.95 8.96
CA PRO A 107 14.24 0.64 9.58
C PRO A 107 15.47 -0.14 9.12
N HIS A 108 15.78 -0.15 7.82
CA HIS A 108 16.94 -0.88 7.29
C HIS A 108 18.26 -0.36 7.85
N GLN A 109 18.39 0.97 7.99
CA GLN A 109 19.55 1.57 8.61
C GLN A 109 19.68 1.18 10.09
N VAL A 110 18.60 1.30 10.87
CA VAL A 110 18.60 0.93 12.29
C VAL A 110 18.90 -0.56 12.49
N LEU A 111 18.35 -1.44 11.63
CA LEU A 111 18.63 -2.87 11.65
C LEU A 111 20.09 -3.17 11.28
N GLY A 112 20.63 -2.51 10.25
CA GLY A 112 22.04 -2.66 9.86
C GLY A 112 23.01 -2.19 10.95
N GLU A 113 22.71 -1.07 11.60
CA GLU A 113 23.49 -0.56 12.74
C GLU A 113 23.41 -1.50 13.95
N ALA A 114 22.22 -2.02 14.27
CA ALA A 114 22.03 -2.93 15.40
C ALA A 114 22.55 -4.36 15.13
N GLN A 115 22.69 -4.78 13.86
CA GLN A 115 23.40 -6.02 13.49
C GLN A 115 24.91 -5.92 13.72
N ASN A 116 25.49 -4.72 13.55
CA ASN A 116 26.89 -4.46 13.88
C ASN A 116 27.12 -4.44 15.40
N ASP A 117 26.14 -3.99 16.18
CA ASP A 117 26.11 -4.07 17.64
C ASP A 117 25.46 -5.39 18.09
N SER A 118 26.13 -6.52 17.82
CA SER A 118 25.75 -7.91 18.19
C SER A 118 24.90 -8.07 19.48
N LYS A 119 23.58 -7.90 19.36
CA LYS A 119 22.58 -8.27 20.38
C LYS A 119 21.11 -8.25 19.91
N ILE A 120 20.81 -8.31 18.61
CA ILE A 120 19.42 -8.49 18.15
C ILE A 120 19.08 -9.97 18.09
N ASP A 121 17.97 -10.35 18.73
CA ASP A 121 17.41 -11.70 18.62
C ASP A 121 17.00 -12.01 17.15
N PRO A 122 17.42 -13.15 16.58
CA PRO A 122 17.12 -13.53 15.19
C PRO A 122 15.63 -13.55 14.83
N ILE A 123 14.75 -13.62 15.83
CA ILE A 123 13.28 -13.62 15.68
C ILE A 123 12.75 -12.23 15.23
N LEU A 124 13.47 -11.15 15.51
CA LEU A 124 13.05 -9.79 15.14
C LEU A 124 13.52 -9.36 13.75
N ILE A 125 14.26 -10.21 13.05
CA ILE A 125 14.67 -9.98 11.66
C ILE A 125 13.46 -10.29 10.78
N HIS A 126 12.62 -9.30 10.55
CA HIS A 126 11.63 -9.38 9.48
C HIS A 126 12.40 -9.36 8.17
N ASN A 127 12.50 -10.52 7.51
CA ASN A 127 12.99 -10.64 6.14
C ASN A 127 11.99 -9.94 5.21
N CYS A 128 12.09 -8.61 5.12
CA CYS A 128 11.54 -7.84 4.02
C CYS A 128 12.56 -7.92 2.88
N SER A 129 12.71 -9.09 2.28
CA SER A 129 13.56 -9.24 1.11
C SER A 129 12.96 -8.40 -0.01
N ASP A 130 13.70 -7.36 -0.41
CA ASP A 130 13.47 -6.54 -1.60
C ASP A 130 13.46 -7.42 -2.86
N GLU A 131 12.30 -7.87 -3.30
CA GLU A 131 12.12 -8.39 -4.66
C GLU A 131 11.08 -7.54 -5.39
N ASP A 132 11.56 -6.61 -6.22
CA ASP A 132 10.81 -5.88 -7.24
C ASP A 132 10.44 -6.80 -8.43
N GLN A 133 10.18 -8.09 -8.17
CA GLN A 133 10.11 -9.13 -9.18
C GLN A 133 8.69 -9.67 -9.39
N ASN A 134 8.43 -10.09 -10.61
CA ASN A 134 7.40 -11.08 -10.92
C ASN A 134 7.74 -12.37 -10.15
N THR A 135 7.38 -12.48 -8.88
CA THR A 135 7.57 -13.70 -8.09
C THR A 135 6.40 -14.65 -8.35
N GLU A 136 6.73 -15.90 -8.67
CA GLU A 136 5.78 -17.01 -8.64
C GLU A 136 5.11 -17.03 -7.26
N GLU A 137 3.79 -17.22 -7.22
CA GLU A 137 2.99 -17.21 -5.98
C GLU A 137 3.66 -18.09 -4.91
N ASP A 138 4.06 -17.48 -3.78
CA ASP A 138 4.67 -18.20 -2.66
C ASP A 138 3.77 -19.37 -2.26
N ASP A 139 4.33 -20.58 -2.24
CA ASP A 139 3.61 -21.80 -1.87
C ASP A 139 3.00 -21.64 -0.46
N PRO A 140 1.65 -21.60 -0.36
CA PRO A 140 0.98 -21.33 0.91
C PRO A 140 1.30 -22.39 1.96
N GLU A 141 1.64 -23.63 1.55
CA GLU A 141 1.99 -24.71 2.48
C GLU A 141 3.36 -24.48 3.14
N GLN A 142 4.35 -23.98 2.39
CA GLN A 142 5.64 -23.58 2.97
C GLN A 142 5.49 -22.39 3.93
N LEU A 143 4.68 -21.39 3.58
CA LEU A 143 4.40 -20.25 4.47
C LEU A 143 3.70 -20.69 5.77
N LEU A 144 2.72 -21.60 5.68
CA LEU A 144 2.03 -22.18 6.84
C LEU A 144 2.98 -22.99 7.73
N GLN A 145 3.88 -23.76 7.12
CA GLN A 145 4.86 -24.54 7.87
C GLN A 145 5.86 -23.63 8.61
N MET A 146 6.32 -22.57 7.97
CA MET A 146 7.25 -21.60 8.56
C MET A 146 6.60 -20.82 9.72
N LEU A 147 5.33 -20.41 9.57
CA LEU A 147 4.56 -19.76 10.62
C LEU A 147 4.30 -20.67 11.84
N SER A 148 4.09 -21.96 11.64
CA SER A 148 3.87 -22.91 12.73
C SER A 148 5.10 -23.05 13.65
N PHE A 149 6.29 -23.02 13.08
CA PHE A 149 7.56 -23.17 13.81
C PHE A 149 7.91 -21.91 14.60
N VAL A 150 7.63 -20.73 14.03
CA VAL A 150 7.78 -19.43 14.71
C VAL A 150 6.78 -19.32 15.87
N ASN A 151 5.56 -19.82 15.70
CA ASN A 151 4.53 -19.75 16.74
C ASN A 151 4.91 -20.54 18.00
N GLU A 152 5.39 -21.78 17.90
CA GLU A 152 5.82 -22.55 19.09
C GLU A 152 7.01 -21.91 19.81
N THR A 153 7.99 -21.41 19.05
CA THR A 153 9.21 -20.82 19.61
C THR A 153 8.91 -19.46 20.26
N ALA A 154 8.10 -18.63 19.60
CA ALA A 154 7.69 -17.33 20.11
C ALA A 154 6.75 -17.46 21.31
N ILE A 155 5.81 -18.41 21.31
CA ILE A 155 4.91 -18.67 22.44
C ILE A 155 5.70 -19.11 23.68
N ASN A 156 6.68 -20.00 23.53
CA ASN A 156 7.50 -20.46 24.65
C ASN A 156 8.43 -19.37 25.20
N ALA A 157 9.02 -18.54 24.33
CA ALA A 157 9.82 -17.40 24.74
C ALA A 157 8.96 -16.30 25.41
N TYR A 158 7.77 -16.04 24.87
CA TYR A 158 6.80 -15.10 25.41
C TYR A 158 6.32 -15.53 26.81
N TYR A 159 5.87 -16.78 26.99
CA TYR A 159 5.47 -17.27 28.33
C TYR A 159 6.61 -17.25 29.35
N ALA A 160 7.86 -17.41 28.92
CA ALA A 160 9.03 -17.27 29.79
C ALA A 160 9.34 -15.80 30.18
N SER A 161 8.97 -14.81 29.35
CA SER A 161 9.28 -13.39 29.57
C SER A 161 8.13 -12.52 30.09
N THR A 162 6.87 -12.79 29.72
CA THR A 162 5.75 -11.85 29.94
C THR A 162 4.79 -12.23 31.06
N GLY A 163 4.89 -13.45 31.58
CA GLY A 163 3.96 -13.96 32.61
C GLY A 163 3.86 -13.08 33.87
N ASN A 164 4.93 -12.36 34.25
CA ASN A 164 4.92 -11.48 35.43
C ASN A 164 4.67 -10.00 35.11
N GLN A 165 5.16 -9.51 33.97
CA GLN A 165 5.19 -8.07 33.69
C GLN A 165 3.86 -7.57 33.12
N GLU A 166 3.21 -8.33 32.24
CA GLU A 166 1.87 -7.98 31.75
C GLU A 166 0.80 -8.09 32.84
N GLN A 167 0.92 -9.08 33.73
CA GLN A 167 0.05 -9.20 34.90
C GLN A 167 0.20 -8.01 35.85
N HIS A 168 1.42 -7.49 36.01
CA HIS A 168 1.68 -6.29 36.81
C HIS A 168 1.01 -5.06 36.19
N TYR A 169 1.18 -4.84 34.88
CA TYR A 169 0.52 -3.72 34.20
C TYR A 169 -1.00 -3.82 34.22
N LEU A 170 -1.57 -5.01 34.04
CA LEU A 170 -3.01 -5.23 34.16
C LEU A 170 -3.51 -4.93 35.57
N ASN A 171 -2.80 -5.38 36.61
CA ASN A 171 -3.16 -5.07 37.99
C ASN A 171 -3.04 -3.58 38.31
N ASP A 172 -1.99 -2.91 37.84
CA ASP A 172 -1.80 -1.46 38.03
C ASP A 172 -2.91 -0.66 37.35
N VAL A 173 -3.31 -1.06 36.14
CA VAL A 173 -4.40 -0.40 35.40
C VAL A 173 -5.74 -0.63 36.10
N LEU A 174 -6.02 -1.86 36.57
CA LEU A 174 -7.23 -2.15 37.34
C LEU A 174 -7.29 -1.35 38.64
N GLN A 175 -6.17 -1.27 39.37
CA GLN A 175 -6.08 -0.50 40.61
C GLN A 175 -6.22 1.01 40.37
N ALA A 176 -5.64 1.53 39.29
CA ALA A 176 -5.81 2.93 38.89
C ALA A 176 -7.27 3.25 38.52
N ILE A 177 -7.96 2.31 37.86
CA ILE A 177 -9.38 2.46 37.51
C ILE A 177 -10.24 2.48 38.78
N ASP A 178 -10.03 1.56 39.72
CA ASP A 178 -10.76 1.53 41.00
C ASP A 178 -10.57 2.80 41.81
N ASN A 179 -9.34 3.33 41.87
CA ASN A 179 -9.02 4.56 42.61
C ASN A 179 -9.70 5.82 42.04
N THR A 180 -10.11 5.80 40.76
CA THR A 180 -10.77 6.96 40.15
C THR A 180 -12.27 7.02 40.41
N GLU A 181 -12.86 5.97 41.01
CA GLU A 181 -14.31 5.77 41.20
C GLU A 181 -15.18 6.03 39.96
N ARG A 182 -14.55 6.14 38.78
CA ARG A 182 -15.14 6.71 37.57
C ARG A 182 -16.25 5.82 36.99
N PHE A 183 -16.21 4.53 37.31
CA PHE A 183 -17.18 3.52 36.87
C PHE A 183 -18.06 2.99 38.02
N ALA A 184 -17.97 3.56 39.23
CA ALA A 184 -18.77 3.13 40.38
C ALA A 184 -20.29 3.23 40.12
N LEU A 185 -20.71 4.21 39.31
CA LEU A 185 -22.12 4.41 38.91
C LEU A 185 -22.58 3.39 37.85
N LEU A 186 -21.69 2.87 37.01
CA LEU A 186 -22.03 1.85 36.01
C LEU A 186 -22.13 0.45 36.64
N ASN A 187 -21.30 0.18 37.66
CA ASN A 187 -21.35 -1.08 38.39
C ASN A 187 -22.63 -1.22 39.26
N SER A 188 -23.23 -0.12 39.73
CA SER A 188 -24.50 -0.16 40.47
C SER A 188 -25.72 -0.43 39.57
N GLU A 189 -25.71 0.05 38.32
CA GLU A 189 -26.75 -0.27 37.33
C GLU A 189 -26.70 -1.74 36.89
N PHE A 190 -25.50 -2.32 36.74
CA PHE A 190 -25.35 -3.74 36.39
C PHE A 190 -25.73 -4.70 37.53
N ILE A 191 -25.47 -4.34 38.80
CA ILE A 191 -25.87 -5.16 39.95
C ILE A 191 -27.40 -5.08 40.18
N SER A 192 -28.03 -3.93 39.92
CA SER A 192 -29.48 -3.75 39.96
C SER A 192 -30.21 -4.60 38.91
N ALA A 193 -29.64 -4.73 37.71
CA ALA A 193 -30.21 -5.54 36.62
C ALA A 193 -30.06 -7.06 36.83
N ALA A 194 -29.16 -7.51 37.70
CA ALA A 194 -28.91 -8.92 37.98
C ALA A 194 -29.80 -9.52 39.10
N PHE A 195 -30.59 -8.69 39.81
CA PHE A 195 -31.46 -9.12 40.93
C PHE A 195 -32.95 -8.78 40.72
N ARG A 196 -33.44 -8.85 39.48
CA ARG A 196 -34.88 -8.79 39.19
C ARG A 196 -35.38 -10.03 38.49
#